data_AF-G6EHJ2-F1
#
_entry.id   AF-G6EHJ2-F1
#
_cell.length_a   1.000
_cell.length_b   1.000
_cell.length_c   1.000
_cell.angle_alpha   90.00
_cell.angle_beta   90.00
_cell.angle_gamma   90.00
#
_symmetry.space_group_name_H-M   'P 1'
#
loop_
_entity.id
_entity.type
_entity.pdbx_description
1 polymer ?
#
loop_
_entity_poly.entity_id
_entity_poly.type
_entity_poly.pdbx_seq_one_letter_code
_entity_poly.pdbx_strand_id
1 'polypeptide(L)'
;MGIDVEIVREFTDIMQVATMQFAKEMVNDLRAAHSDAEMVELFYRFWTLGEAFIKATGEGIAQGLQSFAFSAYGRPALKRVSKLWGPTDRWSFGVLRCGARPAVSQS
;
A
#
# COMPACT_ATOMS: atom_id res chain seq x y z
N MET A 1 13.21 4.78 -8.12
CA MET A 1 12.36 5.33 -7.04
C MET A 1 11.01 5.65 -7.63
N GLY A 2 9.94 5.01 -7.16
CA GLY A 2 8.57 5.35 -7.54
C GLY A 2 7.94 6.17 -6.43
N ILE A 3 7.47 7.37 -6.75
CA ILE A 3 6.69 8.22 -5.84
C ILE A 3 5.28 8.24 -6.44
N ASP A 4 4.28 7.92 -5.63
CA ASP A 4 2.87 7.96 -6.02
C ASP A 4 2.06 8.71 -4.96
N VAL A 5 1.08 9.50 -5.40
CA VAL A 5 0.25 10.39 -4.57
C VAL A 5 -1.20 10.15 -4.97
N GLU A 6 -2.00 9.58 -4.08
CA GLU A 6 -3.42 9.31 -4.35
C GLU A 6 -4.35 10.28 -3.62
N ILE A 7 -5.38 10.75 -4.33
CA ILE A 7 -6.48 11.57 -3.81
C ILE A 7 -7.59 10.62 -3.36
N VAL A 8 -7.94 10.65 -2.06
CA VAL A 8 -9.01 9.85 -1.47
C VAL A 8 -10.36 10.23 -2.09
N ARG A 9 -11.01 9.31 -2.82
CA ARG A 9 -12.40 9.46 -3.31
C ARG A 9 -13.32 8.50 -2.55
N GLU A 10 -14.54 8.95 -2.25
CA GLU A 10 -15.59 8.15 -1.60
C GLU A 10 -15.89 6.86 -2.40
N PHE A 11 -16.21 5.68 -1.86
CA PHE A 11 -15.79 4.88 -0.70
C PHE A 11 -16.51 3.50 -0.75
N THR A 12 -17.31 3.22 -1.80
CA THR A 12 -18.30 2.12 -1.79
C THR A 12 -17.72 0.73 -2.07
N ASP A 13 -16.53 0.59 -2.66
CA ASP A 13 -16.02 -0.70 -3.15
C ASP A 13 -14.60 -1.07 -2.70
N ILE A 14 -14.04 -0.40 -1.68
CA ILE A 14 -12.64 -0.61 -1.24
C ILE A 14 -12.34 -2.07 -0.93
N MET A 15 -13.23 -2.74 -0.20
CA MET A 15 -13.06 -4.16 0.12
C MET A 15 -13.19 -5.07 -1.10
N GLN A 16 -14.01 -4.69 -2.09
CA GLN A 16 -14.14 -5.44 -3.34
C GLN A 16 -12.85 -5.32 -4.16
N VAL A 17 -12.35 -4.10 -4.35
CA VAL A 17 -11.09 -3.84 -5.06
C VAL A 17 -9.92 -4.53 -4.35
N ALA A 18 -9.83 -4.39 -3.02
CA ALA A 18 -8.80 -5.06 -2.23
C ALA A 18 -8.82 -6.58 -2.41
N THR A 19 -10.01 -7.19 -2.40
CA THR A 19 -10.14 -8.64 -2.56
C THR A 19 -9.70 -9.11 -3.96
N MET A 20 -9.88 -8.27 -4.99
CA MET A 20 -9.45 -8.59 -6.36
C MET A 20 -7.96 -8.32 -6.60
N GLN A 21 -7.39 -7.30 -5.95
CA GLN A 21 -6.03 -6.83 -6.27
C GLN A 21 -4.99 -7.33 -5.26
N PHE A 22 -5.31 -7.37 -3.96
CA PHE A 22 -4.32 -7.61 -2.91
C PHE A 22 -4.18 -9.08 -2.53
N ALA A 23 -3.01 -9.42 -1.96
CA ALA A 23 -2.80 -10.71 -1.33
C ALA A 23 -3.74 -10.91 -0.12
N LYS A 24 -4.08 -12.18 0.15
CA LYS A 24 -5.02 -12.57 1.22
C LYS A 24 -4.62 -12.00 2.59
N GLU A 25 -3.33 -11.91 2.87
CA GLU A 25 -2.80 -11.35 4.11
C GLU A 25 -3.19 -9.88 4.29
N MET A 26 -3.02 -9.06 3.24
CA MET A 26 -3.38 -7.64 3.27
C MET A 26 -4.90 -7.43 3.29
N VAL A 27 -5.66 -8.30 2.62
CA VAL A 27 -7.13 -8.30 2.70
C VAL A 27 -7.61 -8.65 4.11
N ASN A 28 -6.94 -9.58 4.79
CA ASN A 28 -7.26 -9.90 6.18
C ASN A 28 -6.91 -8.74 7.12
N ASP A 29 -5.79 -8.07 6.90
CA ASP A 29 -5.41 -6.87 7.66
C ASP A 29 -6.45 -5.75 7.47
N LEU A 30 -6.97 -5.55 6.25
CA LEU A 30 -8.07 -4.62 5.97
C LEU A 30 -9.38 -4.99 6.68
N ARG A 31 -9.74 -6.28 6.69
CA ARG A 31 -10.93 -6.76 7.42
C ARG A 31 -10.81 -6.63 8.94
N ALA A 32 -9.58 -6.63 9.45
CA ALA A 32 -9.28 -6.50 10.87
C ALA A 32 -9.18 -5.04 11.34
N ALA A 33 -9.30 -4.06 10.43
CA ALA A 33 -9.30 -2.64 10.78
C ALA A 33 -10.45 -2.31 11.75
N HIS A 34 -10.18 -1.44 12.72
CA HIS A 34 -11.10 -1.06 13.79
C HIS A 34 -12.07 0.05 13.37
N SER A 35 -11.80 0.73 12.25
CA SER A 35 -12.65 1.79 11.71
C SER A 35 -12.53 1.89 10.20
N ASP A 36 -13.54 2.49 9.56
CA ASP A 36 -13.54 2.77 8.12
C ASP A 36 -12.36 3.66 7.72
N ALA A 37 -12.01 4.64 8.57
CA ALA A 37 -10.86 5.51 8.34
C ALA A 37 -9.54 4.71 8.33
N GLU A 38 -9.36 3.78 9.26
CA GLU A 38 -8.18 2.91 9.32
C GLU A 38 -8.14 1.96 8.12
N MET A 39 -9.28 1.38 7.73
CA MET A 39 -9.37 0.51 6.56
C MET A 39 -8.87 1.23 5.30
N VAL A 40 -9.24 2.50 5.15
CA VAL A 40 -8.84 3.29 3.98
C VAL A 40 -7.39 3.73 4.02
N GLU A 41 -6.91 4.13 5.20
CA GLU A 41 -5.49 4.38 5.38
C GLU A 41 -4.64 3.14 5.03
N LEU A 42 -5.08 1.95 5.46
CA LEU A 42 -4.43 0.69 5.13
C LEU A 42 -4.52 0.36 3.64
N PHE A 43 -5.66 0.61 2.99
CA PHE A 43 -5.84 0.36 1.56
C PHE A 43 -4.84 1.16 0.73
N TYR A 44 -4.80 2.48 0.95
CA TYR A 44 -3.90 3.37 0.23
C TYR A 44 -2.43 3.07 0.57
N ARG A 45 -2.14 2.72 1.82
CA ARG A 45 -0.79 2.27 2.21
C ARG A 45 -0.35 1.06 1.38
N PHE A 46 -1.18 0.03 1.27
CA PHE A 46 -0.85 -1.18 0.50
C PHE A 46 -0.75 -0.89 -0.99
N TRP A 47 -1.65 -0.06 -1.52
CA TRP A 47 -1.62 0.37 -2.90
C TRP A 47 -0.31 1.07 -3.26
N THR A 48 0.05 2.13 -2.53
CA THR A 48 1.29 2.90 -2.75
C THR A 48 2.54 2.02 -2.62
N LEU A 49 2.60 1.15 -1.61
CA LEU A 49 3.74 0.25 -1.44
C LEU A 49 3.84 -0.77 -2.59
N GLY A 50 2.71 -1.31 -3.01
CA GLY A 50 2.64 -2.27 -4.11
C GLY A 50 3.04 -1.64 -5.45
N GLU A 51 2.57 -0.44 -5.75
CA GLU A 51 3.01 0.29 -6.93
C GLU A 51 4.52 0.58 -6.90
N ALA A 52 5.03 1.08 -5.78
CA ALA A 52 6.46 1.37 -5.63
C ALA A 52 7.30 0.11 -5.84
N PHE A 53 6.83 -1.02 -5.36
CA PHE A 53 7.47 -2.32 -5.53
C PHE A 53 7.47 -2.80 -6.98
N ILE A 54 6.30 -2.77 -7.65
CA ILE A 54 6.17 -3.14 -9.07
C ILE A 54 7.04 -2.22 -9.95
N LYS A 55 7.07 -0.92 -9.65
CA LYS A 55 7.93 0.06 -10.35
C LYS A 55 9.42 -0.24 -10.14
N ALA A 56 9.82 -0.76 -8.97
CA ALA A 56 11.21 -1.05 -8.64
C ALA A 56 11.74 -2.35 -9.27
N THR A 57 10.87 -3.29 -9.63
CA THR A 57 11.27 -4.58 -10.19
C THR A 57 11.27 -4.62 -11.71
N GLY A 58 10.62 -3.65 -12.36
CA GLY A 58 10.70 -3.45 -13.81
C GLY A 58 9.91 -4.45 -14.65
N GLU A 59 9.18 -5.40 -14.04
CA GLU A 59 8.34 -6.37 -14.76
C GLU A 59 6.97 -5.80 -15.22
N GLY A 60 6.61 -4.60 -14.76
CA GLY A 60 5.34 -3.96 -15.10
C GLY A 60 4.13 -4.54 -14.35
N ILE A 61 2.94 -4.01 -14.63
CA ILE A 61 1.65 -4.30 -13.94
C ILE A 61 1.26 -5.79 -14.01
N ALA A 62 1.85 -6.56 -14.95
CA ALA A 62 1.54 -7.96 -15.19
C ALA A 62 1.80 -8.90 -13.99
N GLN A 63 2.59 -8.47 -13.01
CA GLN A 63 2.92 -9.28 -11.84
C GLN A 63 1.77 -9.43 -10.83
N GLY A 64 0.85 -8.45 -10.80
CA GLY A 64 -0.30 -8.42 -9.89
C GLY A 64 0.06 -8.24 -8.41
N LEU A 65 -0.69 -7.37 -7.72
CA LEU A 65 -0.54 -7.04 -6.29
C LEU A 65 -0.81 -8.23 -5.34
N GLN A 66 -1.25 -9.38 -5.86
CA GLN A 66 -1.48 -10.61 -5.10
C GLN A 66 -0.17 -11.40 -4.82
N SER A 67 0.88 -11.14 -5.60
CA SER A 67 2.12 -11.93 -5.57
C SER A 67 3.03 -11.63 -4.36
N PHE A 68 2.76 -10.55 -3.63
CA PHE A 68 3.52 -10.11 -2.45
C PHE A 68 2.58 -9.60 -1.34
N ALA A 69 3.11 -9.47 -0.12
CA ALA A 69 2.37 -8.94 1.01
C ALA A 69 3.26 -8.03 1.86
N PHE A 70 2.69 -6.91 2.31
CA PHE A 70 3.35 -5.93 3.17
C PHE A 70 2.87 -6.01 4.62
N SER A 71 3.65 -5.44 5.54
CA SER A 71 3.23 -5.19 6.92
C SER A 71 2.20 -4.05 7.00
N ALA A 72 1.02 -4.34 7.56
CA ALA A 72 -0.04 -3.37 7.82
C ALA A 72 0.45 -2.18 8.66
N TYR A 73 1.19 -2.46 9.74
CA TYR A 73 1.58 -1.45 10.73
C TYR A 73 3.10 -1.30 10.83
N GLY A 74 3.55 -0.20 11.43
CA GLY A 74 4.95 0.08 11.70
C GLY A 74 5.76 0.43 10.44
N ARG A 75 7.04 0.05 10.43
CA ARG A 75 7.92 0.26 9.27
C ARG A 75 7.46 -0.64 8.11
N PRO A 76 7.29 -0.12 6.89
CA PRO A 76 6.88 -0.95 5.77
C PRO A 76 7.95 -1.99 5.43
N ALA A 77 7.55 -3.26 5.45
CA ALA A 77 8.40 -4.38 5.09
C ALA A 77 7.60 -5.44 4.32
N LEU A 78 8.26 -6.16 3.42
CA LEU A 78 7.68 -7.33 2.76
C LEU A 78 7.60 -8.49 3.77
N LYS A 79 6.39 -8.98 4.01
CA LYS A 79 6.15 -10.22 4.77
C LYS A 79 6.32 -11.44 3.90
N ARG A 80 5.97 -11.31 2.61
CA ARG A 80 6.05 -12.37 1.62
C ARG A 80 6.29 -11.78 0.24
N VAL A 81 7.13 -12.45 -0.54
CA VAL A 81 7.37 -12.18 -1.95
C VAL A 81 7.69 -13.50 -2.64
N SER A 82 7.43 -13.59 -3.95
CA SER A 82 7.92 -14.71 -4.76
C SER A 82 9.45 -14.84 -4.67
N LYS A 83 9.95 -16.07 -4.62
CA LYS A 83 11.40 -16.38 -4.60
C LYS A 83 12.16 -15.80 -5.79
N LEU A 84 11.47 -15.58 -6.91
CA LEU A 84 12.04 -14.96 -8.10
C LEU A 84 12.70 -13.60 -7.78
N TRP A 85 12.21 -12.90 -6.76
CA TRP A 85 12.59 -11.50 -6.48
C TRP A 85 13.54 -11.38 -5.28
N GLY A 86 14.10 -12.52 -4.84
CA GLY A 86 15.04 -12.61 -3.75
C GLY A 86 14.37 -12.57 -2.36
N PRO A 87 15.19 -12.55 -1.30
CA PRO A 87 14.69 -12.50 0.07
C PRO A 87 14.06 -11.12 0.36
N THR A 88 13.17 -11.07 1.34
CA THR A 88 12.40 -9.87 1.69
C THR A 88 13.26 -8.75 2.27
N ASP A 89 14.36 -9.08 2.93
CA ASP A 89 15.30 -8.17 3.59
C ASP A 89 16.17 -7.35 2.61
N ARG A 90 16.25 -7.78 1.35
CA ARG A 90 16.89 -7.00 0.27
C ARG A 90 16.15 -5.70 -0.03
N TRP A 91 14.85 -5.62 0.32
CA TRP A 91 13.98 -4.51 -0.04
C TRP A 91 13.79 -3.56 1.14
N SER A 92 13.93 -2.27 0.89
CA SER A 92 13.62 -1.22 1.87
C SER A 92 12.59 -0.26 1.29
N PHE A 93 11.65 0.15 2.13
CA PHE A 93 10.51 0.98 1.75
C PHE A 93 10.40 2.17 2.70
N GLY A 94 10.13 3.34 2.14
CA GLY A 94 9.81 4.55 2.89
C GLY A 94 8.43 5.07 2.51
N VAL A 95 7.63 5.45 3.50
CA VAL A 95 6.36 6.17 3.28
C VAL A 95 6.56 7.58 3.79
N LEU A 96 6.49 8.56 2.89
CA LEU A 96 6.50 9.97 3.26
C LEU A 96 5.04 10.42 3.37
N ARG A 97 4.60 10.73 4.59
CA ARG A 97 3.33 11.43 4.78
C ARG A 97 3.59 12.90 4.52
N CYS A 98 3.12 13.41 3.38
CA CYS A 98 3.09 14.86 3.17
C CYS A 98 1.96 15.42 4.04
N GLY A 99 2.31 16.07 5.16
CA GLY A 99 1.33 16.71 6.04
C GLY A 99 0.65 17.86 5.31
N ALA A 100 -0.65 17.75 5.07
CA ALA A 100 -1.44 18.88 4.62
C ALA A 100 -1.54 19.91 5.76
N ARG A 101 -0.87 21.06 5.59
CA ARG A 101 -1.35 22.38 6.02
C ARG A 101 -0.47 23.49 5.41
N PRO A 102 -0.95 24.27 4.43
CA PRO A 102 -0.81 25.70 4.51
C PRO A 102 -2.00 26.22 5.33
N ALA A 103 -1.77 26.51 6.61
CA ALA A 103 -2.65 27.41 7.33
C ALA A 103 -2.40 28.82 6.77
N VAL A 104 -3.25 29.26 5.85
CA VAL A 104 -3.30 30.69 5.51
C VAL A 104 -4.07 31.36 6.65
N SER A 105 -3.34 31.91 7.62
CA SER A 105 -3.87 32.93 8.52
C SER A 105 -3.73 34.26 7.79
N GLN A 106 -4.84 34.85 7.36
CA GLN A 106 -4.85 36.29 7.07
C GLN A 106 -5.20 37.04 8.36
N SER A 107 -4.54 38.19 8.52
CA SER A 107 -4.65 39.12 9.65
C SER A 107 -5.92 39.96 9.55
#